data_AF-A0A2E4X887-F1
#
_entry.id   AF-A0A2E4X887-F1
#
_cell.length_a   1.000
_cell.length_b   1.000
_cell.length_c   1.000
_cell.angle_alpha   90.00
_cell.angle_beta   90.00
_cell.angle_gamma   90.00
#
_symmetry.space_group_name_H-M   'P 1'
#
loop_
_entity.id
_entity.type
_entity.pdbx_description
1 polymer ?
#
loop_
_entity_poly.entity_id
_entity_poly.type
_entity_poly.pdbx_seq_one_letter_code
_entity_poly.pdbx_strand_id
1 'polypeptide(L)'
;MNAGGLVEDKERAMRIATDIIEPALQNALGKAREENAPSAEILHALANCYGGLLVDLLGHAAAAQFMLEHAAHIKSREETASTH
;
A
#
# COMPACT_ATOMS: atom_id res chain seq x y z
N MET A 1 -8.21 -15.81 -25.98
CA MET A 1 -7.88 -14.68 -25.08
C MET A 1 -9.02 -14.60 -24.08
N ASN A 2 -8.86 -15.19 -22.89
CA ASN A 2 -9.93 -15.19 -21.88
C ASN A 2 -9.89 -13.88 -21.12
N ALA A 3 -10.90 -13.04 -21.34
CA ALA A 3 -11.24 -11.91 -20.49
C ALA A 3 -11.82 -12.43 -19.16
N GLY A 4 -10.96 -13.04 -18.34
CA GLY A 4 -11.26 -13.32 -16.94
C GLY A 4 -11.07 -12.02 -16.16
N GLY A 5 -12.01 -11.09 -16.29
CA GLY A 5 -12.07 -9.92 -15.42
C GLY A 5 -12.04 -10.39 -13.98
N LEU A 6 -10.96 -10.05 -13.27
CA LEU A 6 -10.86 -10.25 -11.83
C LEU A 6 -11.96 -9.37 -11.22
N VAL A 7 -13.14 -9.95 -10.99
CA VAL A 7 -14.14 -9.31 -10.15
C VAL A 7 -13.53 -9.27 -8.76
N GLU A 8 -13.05 -8.09 -8.39
CA GLU A 8 -12.50 -7.83 -7.07
C GLU A 8 -13.61 -8.09 -6.04
N ASP A 9 -13.43 -9.16 -5.26
CA ASP A 9 -14.23 -9.40 -4.06
C ASP A 9 -13.81 -8.37 -3.02
N LYS A 10 -14.47 -7.21 -3.05
CA LYS A 10 -14.16 -6.06 -2.19
C LYS A 10 -14.22 -6.40 -0.71
N GLU A 11 -15.13 -7.28 -0.30
CA GLU A 11 -15.24 -7.72 1.09
C GLU A 11 -14.03 -8.55 1.50
N ARG A 12 -13.63 -9.50 0.64
CA ARG A 12 -12.42 -10.29 0.89
C ARG A 12 -11.17 -9.42 0.88
N ALA A 13 -11.04 -8.51 -0.08
CA ALA A 13 -9.91 -7.58 -0.15
C ALA A 13 -9.83 -6.71 1.11
N MET A 14 -10.96 -6.18 1.58
CA MET A 14 -11.04 -5.41 2.82
C MET A 14 -10.61 -6.25 4.03
N ARG A 15 -11.14 -7.46 4.20
CA ARG A 15 -10.74 -8.36 5.31
C ARG A 15 -9.24 -8.68 5.28
N ILE A 16 -8.69 -8.95 4.09
CA ILE A 16 -7.24 -9.18 3.96
C ILE A 16 -6.46 -7.95 4.40
N ALA A 17 -6.90 -6.75 3.99
CA ALA A 17 -6.24 -5.51 4.38
C ALA A 17 -6.30 -5.29 5.90
N THR A 18 -7.49 -5.35 6.51
CA THR A 18 -7.71 -5.00 7.92
C THR A 18 -7.27 -6.06 8.90
N ASP A 19 -7.46 -7.34 8.57
CA ASP A 19 -7.30 -8.43 9.54
C ASP A 19 -5.93 -9.12 9.42
N ILE A 20 -5.26 -8.97 8.27
CA ILE A 20 -4.00 -9.66 7.98
C ILE A 20 -2.86 -8.67 7.76
N ILE A 21 -3.00 -7.77 6.78
CA ILE A 21 -1.88 -6.91 6.35
C ILE A 21 -1.63 -5.76 7.33
N GLU A 22 -2.66 -4.99 7.70
CA GLU A 22 -2.51 -3.84 8.58
C GLU A 22 -1.91 -4.21 9.95
N PRO A 23 -2.38 -5.24 10.68
CA PRO A 23 -1.81 -5.60 11.98
C PRO A 23 -0.33 -5.99 11.89
N ALA A 24 0.05 -6.70 10.83
CA ALA A 24 1.44 -7.09 10.60
C ALA A 24 2.34 -5.86 10.37
N LEU A 25 1.88 -4.90 9.58
CA LEU A 25 2.59 -3.64 9.35
C LEU A 25 2.68 -2.79 10.62
N GLN A 26 1.59 -2.66 11.38
CA GLN A 26 1.59 -1.92 12.64
C GLN A 26 2.58 -2.50 13.65
N ASN A 27 2.65 -3.83 13.76
CA ASN A 27 3.62 -4.52 14.60
C ASN A 27 5.06 -4.26 14.14
N ALA A 28 5.33 -4.33 12.83
CA ALA A 28 6.66 -4.04 12.28
C ALA A 28 7.09 -2.59 12.56
N LEU A 29 6.18 -1.63 12.38
CA LEU A 29 6.42 -0.21 12.69
C LEU A 29 6.65 0.02 14.19
N GLY A 30 5.92 -0.70 15.06
CA GLY A 30 6.13 -0.69 16.51
C GLY A 30 7.55 -1.08 16.88
N LYS A 31 8.02 -2.22 16.36
CA LYS A 31 9.40 -2.70 16.58
C LYS A 31 10.47 -1.72 16.09
N ALA A 32 10.27 -1.13 14.91
CA ALA A 32 11.21 -0.12 14.41
C ALA A 32 11.30 1.11 15.33
N ARG A 33 10.18 1.52 15.95
CA ARG A 33 10.18 2.61 16.95
C ARG A 33 10.86 2.21 18.25
N GLU A 34 10.72 0.96 18.69
CA GLU A 34 11.40 0.43 19.88
C GLU A 34 12.93 0.46 19.71
N GLU A 35 13.43 0.34 18.48
CA GLU A 35 14.85 0.50 18.14
C GLU A 35 15.30 1.98 18.13
N ASN A 36 14.42 2.93 18.46
CA ASN A 36 14.63 4.38 18.36
C ASN A 36 15.00 4.84 16.94
N ALA A 37 14.55 4.11 15.91
CA ALA A 37 14.79 4.51 14.53
C ALA A 37 14.08 5.85 14.24
N PRO A 38 14.76 6.84 13.63
CA PRO A 38 14.15 8.08 13.20
C PRO A 38 12.96 7.84 12.25
N SER A 39 11.91 8.64 12.36
CA SER A 39 10.71 8.50 11.52
C SER A 39 11.02 8.49 10.01
N ALA A 40 12.05 9.22 9.58
CA ALA A 40 12.50 9.23 8.19
C ALA A 40 13.09 7.89 7.73
N GLU A 41 13.84 7.20 8.60
CA GLU A 41 14.39 5.88 8.30
C GLU A 41 13.29 4.83 8.24
N ILE A 42 12.34 4.88 9.19
CA ILE A 42 11.16 4.02 9.18
C ILE A 42 10.36 4.21 7.89
N LEU A 43 10.15 5.47 7.47
CA LEU A 43 9.44 5.79 6.22
C LEU A 43 10.16 5.24 4.99
N HIS A 44 11.48 5.42 4.89
CA HIS A 44 12.26 4.86 3.78
C HIS A 44 12.21 3.33 3.76
N ALA A 45 12.36 2.68 4.92
CA ALA A 45 12.28 1.23 5.02
C ALA A 45 10.90 0.71 4.59
N LEU A 46 9.82 1.37 5.04
CA LEU A 46 8.45 1.04 4.66
C LEU A 46 8.23 1.20 3.15
N ALA A 47 8.65 2.32 2.57
CA ALA A 47 8.50 2.57 1.14
C ALA A 47 9.26 1.55 0.29
N ASN A 48 10.48 1.19 0.68
CA ASN A 48 11.28 0.19 -0.02
C ASN A 48 10.66 -1.21 0.08
N CYS A 49 10.20 -1.61 1.25
CA CYS A 49 9.54 -2.91 1.46
C CYS A 49 8.26 -3.00 0.62
N TYR A 50 7.40 -1.97 0.70
CA TYR A 50 6.17 -1.93 -0.06
C TYR A 50 6.41 -1.94 -1.57
N GLY A 51 7.37 -1.14 -2.05
CA GLY A 51 7.78 -1.14 -3.46
C GLY A 51 8.29 -2.51 -3.93
N GLY A 52 9.14 -3.16 -3.13
CA GLY A 52 9.65 -4.50 -3.44
C GLY A 52 8.53 -5.55 -3.57
N LEU A 53 7.59 -5.58 -2.62
CA LEU A 53 6.44 -6.48 -2.67
C LEU A 53 5.55 -6.25 -3.89
N LEU A 54 5.33 -4.99 -4.28
CA LEU A 54 4.58 -4.67 -5.49
C LEU A 54 5.31 -5.16 -6.74
N VAL A 55 6.63 -5.00 -6.80
CA VAL A 55 7.45 -5.51 -7.90
C VAL A 55 7.39 -7.03 -8.00
N ASP A 56 7.40 -7.74 -6.86
CA ASP A 56 7.30 -9.20 -6.83
C ASP A 56 5.92 -9.70 -7.33
N LEU A 57 4.84 -8.98 -7.01
CA LEU A 57 3.48 -9.36 -7.39
C LEU A 57 3.10 -8.98 -8.82
N LEU A 58 3.55 -7.81 -9.29
CA LEU A 58 3.07 -7.19 -10.54
C LEU A 58 4.16 -7.10 -11.61
N GLY A 59 5.43 -7.20 -11.22
CA GLY A 59 6.57 -6.83 -12.05
C GLY A 59 6.85 -5.32 -12.02
N HIS A 60 8.08 -4.94 -12.38
CA HIS A 60 8.60 -3.57 -12.25
C HIS A 60 7.71 -2.50 -12.89
N ALA A 61 7.34 -2.66 -14.16
CA ALA A 61 6.60 -1.65 -14.90
C ALA A 61 5.18 -1.46 -14.35
N ALA A 62 4.48 -2.55 -14.04
CA ALA A 62 3.13 -2.50 -13.49
C ALA A 62 3.12 -1.97 -12.04
N ALA A 63 4.11 -2.32 -11.22
CA ALA A 63 4.28 -1.77 -9.88
C ALA A 63 4.48 -0.24 -9.92
N ALA A 64 5.36 0.26 -10.80
CA ALA A 64 5.58 1.70 -10.96
C ALA A 64 4.31 2.44 -11.40
N GLN A 65 3.60 1.91 -12.39
CA GLN A 65 2.35 2.51 -12.87
C GLN A 65 1.28 2.49 -11.76
N PHE A 66 1.13 1.39 -11.04
CA PHE A 66 0.20 1.27 -9.92
C PHE A 66 0.48 2.32 -8.84
N MET A 67 1.74 2.54 -8.48
CA MET A 67 2.11 3.57 -7.49
C MET A 67 1.77 4.99 -7.96
N LEU A 68 1.96 5.29 -9.25
CA LEU A 68 1.58 6.60 -9.83
C LEU A 68 0.07 6.82 -9.78
N GLU A 69 -0.72 5.82 -10.16
CA GLU A 69 -2.18 5.87 -10.09
C GLU A 69 -2.68 6.00 -8.66
N HIS A 70 -2.07 5.26 -7.73
CA HIS A 70 -2.40 5.34 -6.32
C HIS A 70 -2.11 6.72 -5.74
N ALA A 71 -0.98 7.33 -6.10
CA ALA A 71 -0.66 8.70 -5.70
C ALA A 71 -1.67 9.72 -6.24
N ALA A 72 -2.12 9.56 -7.49
CA ALA A 72 -3.17 10.41 -8.07
C ALA A 72 -4.51 10.24 -7.32
N HIS A 73 -4.89 9.01 -6.98
CA HIS A 73 -6.10 8.71 -6.23
C HIS A 73 -6.07 9.28 -4.79
N ILE A 74 -4.91 9.26 -4.12
CA ILE A 74 -4.77 9.89 -2.79
C ILE A 74 -5.02 11.40 -2.89
N LYS A 75 -4.39 12.07 -3.87
CA LYS A 75 -4.54 13.52 -4.08
C LYS A 75 -5.98 13.93 -4.40
N SER A 76 -6.68 13.18 -5.25
CA SER A 76 -8.07 13.52 -5.61
C SER A 76 -9.04 13.43 -4.41
N ARG A 77 -8.72 12.62 -3.39
CA ARG A 77 -9.52 12.54 -2.16
C ARG A 77 -9.37 13.78 -1.27
N GLU A 78 -8.21 14.45 -1.27
CA GLU A 78 -8.01 15.71 -0.54
C GLU A 78 -8.83 16.86 -1.14
N GLU A 79 -8.91 16.92 -2.48
CA GLU A 79 -9.71 17.92 -3.20
C GLU A 79 -11.21 17.72 -2.93
N THR A 80 -11.67 16.47 -2.83
CA THR A 80 -13.07 16.15 -2.55
C THR A 80 -13.45 16.44 -1.08
N ALA A 81 -12.53 16.21 -0.13
CA ALA A 81 -12.74 16.50 1.29
C ALA A 81 -12.74 18.01 1.62
N SER A 82 -12.12 18.84 0.78
CA SER A 82 -12.05 20.29 0.97
C SER A 82 -13.24 21.07 0.36
N THR A 83 -14.18 20.37 -0.28
CA THR A 83 -15.33 20.97 -0.99
C THR A 83 -16.67 20.72 -0.28
N HIS A 84 -16.65 20.20 0.95
CA HIS A 84 -17.83 19.97 1.80
C HIS A 84 -17.67 20.59 3.19
#